data_AF-A0A9X8H8S1-F1
#
_entry.id   AF-A0A9X8H8S1-F1
#
_cell.length_a   1.000
_cell.length_b   1.000
_cell.length_c   1.000
_cell.angle_alpha   90.00
_cell.angle_beta   90.00
_cell.angle_gamma   90.00
#
_symmetry.space_group_name_H-M   'P 1'
#
loop_
_entity.id
_entity.type
_entity.pdbx_description
1 polymer ?
#
loop_
_entity_poly.entity_id
_entity_poly.type
_entity_poly.pdbx_seq_one_letter_code
_entity_poly.pdbx_strand_id
1 'polypeptide(L)'
;MGREFASAVMSALHVPQWSPTSRNVQGDFSPLSGKWARLSLQCRTQPQHHPSWLYRLLTDVASRTWSIDDRGDEMLILWPGSVGTAHLIHKLCGKHRLLAQSPYGLSSSCTQLIGYLAKRNFQDNTVTLQYYYWPAEASSKFRKRLTRHFRTHPDDPNLLEIHVVLEVCKPPTDQHVAKTPMEKLMFPADWHVESSSIDTYARAAAE
;
A
#
# COMPACT_ATOMS: atom_id res chain seq x y z
N MET A 1 -1.66 -24.88 15.51
CA MET A 1 -1.21 -24.02 14.39
C MET A 1 -1.63 -24.53 12.99
N GLY A 2 -2.68 -25.38 12.85
CA GLY A 2 -3.01 -26.01 11.55
C GLY A 2 -4.33 -25.57 10.89
N ARG A 3 -5.33 -25.11 11.66
CA ARG A 3 -6.67 -24.78 11.12
C ARG A 3 -6.76 -23.38 10.51
N GLU A 4 -6.06 -22.40 11.08
CA GLU A 4 -6.07 -21.02 10.57
C GLU A 4 -5.28 -20.87 9.28
N PHE A 5 -4.15 -21.58 9.16
CA PHE A 5 -3.37 -21.64 7.92
C PHE A 5 -4.16 -22.30 6.79
N ALA A 6 -4.84 -23.42 7.07
CA ALA A 6 -5.71 -24.07 6.09
C ALA A 6 -6.88 -23.17 5.67
N SER A 7 -7.47 -22.41 6.60
CA SER A 7 -8.54 -21.45 6.28
C SER A 7 -8.04 -20.29 5.42
N ALA A 8 -6.83 -19.79 5.65
CA ALA A 8 -6.22 -18.70 4.85
C ALA A 8 -5.84 -19.17 3.43
N VAL A 9 -5.39 -20.42 3.30
CA VAL A 9 -5.11 -21.03 1.99
C VAL A 9 -6.40 -21.33 1.23
N MET A 10 -7.44 -21.80 1.91
CA MET A 10 -8.75 -22.07 1.29
C MET A 10 -9.46 -20.78 0.86
N SER A 11 -9.32 -19.67 1.59
CA SER A 11 -9.81 -18.36 1.15
C SER A 11 -8.98 -17.77 0.01
N ALA A 12 -7.68 -18.09 -0.07
CA ALA A 12 -6.83 -17.76 -1.22
C ALA A 12 -7.14 -18.63 -2.46
N LEU A 13 -7.68 -19.83 -2.32
CA LEU A 13 -8.16 -20.67 -3.43
C LEU A 13 -9.53 -20.22 -3.97
N HIS A 14 -10.22 -19.36 -3.23
CA HIS A 14 -11.40 -18.62 -3.70
C HIS A 14 -11.05 -17.16 -3.93
N VAL A 15 -9.95 -16.88 -4.65
CA VAL A 15 -9.88 -15.62 -5.38
C VAL A 15 -10.94 -15.72 -6.47
N PRO A 16 -12.05 -14.95 -6.42
CA PRO A 16 -12.92 -14.86 -7.57
C PRO A 16 -12.08 -14.44 -8.78
N GLN A 17 -12.07 -15.30 -9.80
CA GLN A 17 -11.48 -15.03 -11.09
C GLN A 17 -12.32 -13.91 -11.73
N TRP A 18 -12.00 -12.67 -11.38
CA TRP A 18 -12.66 -11.51 -11.97
C TRP A 18 -12.03 -11.25 -13.33
N SER A 19 -12.76 -11.68 -14.36
CA SER A 19 -12.66 -11.11 -15.68
C SER A 19 -12.87 -9.60 -15.55
N PRO A 20 -12.11 -8.74 -16.25
CA PRO A 20 -12.44 -7.33 -16.36
C PRO A 20 -13.84 -7.28 -16.99
N THR A 21 -14.88 -7.06 -16.18
CA THR A 21 -16.24 -6.95 -16.68
C THR A 21 -16.32 -5.66 -17.47
N SER A 22 -16.11 -5.82 -18.77
CA SER A 22 -16.37 -4.92 -19.88
C SER A 22 -17.86 -4.60 -19.99
N ARG A 23 -18.45 -4.05 -18.93
CA ARG A 23 -19.83 -3.55 -18.92
C ARG A 23 -19.96 -2.38 -17.94
N ASN A 24 -19.24 -1.31 -18.22
CA ASN A 24 -19.80 0.05 -18.32
C ASN A 24 -18.66 1.05 -18.52
N VAL A 25 -18.96 2.07 -19.34
CA VAL A 25 -18.13 3.22 -19.70
C VAL A 25 -17.17 2.96 -20.87
N GLN A 26 -17.75 3.02 -22.07
CA GLN A 26 -17.10 3.59 -23.24
C GLN A 26 -16.70 5.03 -22.89
N GLY A 27 -15.45 5.23 -22.46
CA GLY A 27 -14.91 6.53 -22.06
C GLY A 27 -13.76 6.36 -21.05
N ASP A 28 -12.54 6.42 -21.57
CA ASP A 28 -11.28 6.61 -20.85
C ASP A 28 -10.99 5.65 -19.69
N PHE A 29 -10.40 4.50 -20.04
CA PHE A 29 -9.60 3.75 -19.06
C PHE A 29 -8.54 4.70 -18.48
N SER A 30 -8.56 4.92 -17.17
CA SER A 30 -7.49 5.65 -16.50
C SER A 30 -6.15 5.03 -16.90
N PRO A 31 -5.12 5.84 -17.22
CA PRO A 31 -3.82 5.32 -17.66
C PRO A 31 -3.16 4.44 -16.58
N LEU A 32 -3.57 4.57 -15.31
CA LEU A 32 -3.13 3.74 -14.18
C LEU A 32 -3.74 2.33 -14.20
N SER A 33 -4.89 2.13 -14.85
CA SER A 33 -5.57 0.83 -14.89
C SER A 33 -4.78 -0.17 -15.73
N GLY A 34 -4.54 -1.35 -15.15
CA GLY A 34 -3.79 -2.42 -15.79
C GLY A 34 -3.04 -3.32 -14.82
N LYS A 35 -2.39 -4.33 -15.39
CA LYS A 35 -1.39 -5.15 -14.69
C LYS A 35 -0.01 -4.56 -14.96
N TRP A 36 0.78 -4.43 -13.91
CA TRP A 36 2.10 -3.81 -13.93
C TRP A 36 3.11 -4.76 -13.31
N ALA A 37 4.24 -4.95 -13.98
CA ALA A 37 5.34 -5.79 -13.53
C ALA A 37 6.59 -4.92 -13.35
N ARG A 38 7.25 -5.06 -12.20
CA ARG A 38 8.42 -4.21 -11.87
C ARG A 38 9.56 -4.49 -12.83
N LEU A 39 10.14 -3.44 -13.42
CA LEU A 39 11.23 -3.57 -14.40
C LEU A 39 12.58 -3.92 -13.76
N SER A 40 12.81 -3.50 -12.52
CA SER A 40 14.05 -3.77 -11.81
C SER A 40 13.81 -3.85 -10.31
N LEU A 41 14.34 -4.90 -9.68
CA LEU A 41 14.56 -4.95 -8.24
C LEU A 41 15.73 -4.01 -7.92
N GLN A 42 15.45 -2.72 -7.68
CA GLN A 42 16.43 -1.83 -7.08
C GLN A 42 16.61 -2.16 -5.60
N CYS A 43 17.04 -3.39 -5.29
CA CYS A 43 17.63 -3.67 -3.99
C CYS A 43 19.01 -3.00 -3.98
N ARG A 44 19.06 -1.65 -3.93
CA ARG A 44 20.30 -0.94 -3.69
C ARG A 44 20.83 -1.42 -2.35
N THR A 45 21.94 -2.11 -2.45
CA THR A 45 22.75 -2.66 -1.38
C THR A 45 23.24 -1.52 -0.48
N GLN A 46 22.52 -1.27 0.60
CA GLN A 46 23.17 -0.80 1.83
C GLN A 46 22.46 -1.45 3.03
N PRO A 47 23.06 -2.48 3.63
CA PRO A 47 22.63 -2.97 4.92
C PRO A 47 23.34 -2.12 5.99
N GLN A 48 22.62 -1.20 6.63
CA GLN A 48 23.03 -0.74 7.95
C GLN A 48 21.84 -0.86 8.89
N HIS A 49 21.80 -2.01 9.57
CA HIS A 49 21.09 -2.25 10.83
C HIS A 49 19.76 -1.49 11.01
N HIS A 50 18.70 -1.91 10.31
CA HIS A 50 17.36 -1.40 10.61
C HIS A 50 16.37 -2.53 10.96
N PRO A 51 15.61 -2.41 12.07
CA PRO A 51 14.65 -3.43 12.52
C PRO A 51 13.44 -3.63 11.58
N SER A 52 13.42 -2.99 10.39
CA SER A 52 12.38 -3.12 9.37
C SER A 52 12.79 -3.93 8.14
N TRP A 53 13.94 -4.64 8.16
CA TRP A 53 14.38 -5.48 7.03
C TRP A 53 13.30 -6.46 6.53
N LEU A 54 12.62 -7.16 7.44
CA LEU A 54 11.57 -8.11 7.09
C LEU A 54 10.37 -7.41 6.44
N TYR A 55 9.98 -6.24 6.95
CA TYR A 55 8.94 -5.42 6.33
C TYR A 55 9.35 -5.03 4.91
N ARG A 56 10.59 -4.60 4.71
CA ARG A 56 11.12 -4.23 3.41
C ARG A 56 11.08 -5.40 2.43
N LEU A 57 11.55 -6.58 2.84
CA LEU A 57 11.52 -7.80 2.03
C LEU A 57 10.08 -8.18 1.65
N LEU A 58 9.14 -8.15 2.60
CA LEU A 58 7.75 -8.54 2.35
C LEU A 58 7.02 -7.52 1.47
N THR A 59 7.26 -6.23 1.66
CA THR A 59 6.75 -5.20 0.76
C THR A 59 7.37 -5.31 -0.64
N ASP A 60 8.65 -5.69 -0.73
CA ASP A 60 9.37 -5.86 -2.00
C ASP A 60 8.79 -7.03 -2.82
N VAL A 61 8.53 -8.16 -2.16
CA VAL A 61 7.85 -9.32 -2.76
C VAL A 61 6.42 -8.97 -3.15
N ALA A 62 5.64 -8.35 -2.24
CA ALA A 62 4.25 -8.00 -2.49
C ALA A 62 4.08 -6.88 -3.54
N SER A 63 5.13 -6.12 -3.84
CA SER A 63 5.13 -5.04 -4.84
C SER A 63 5.83 -5.43 -6.14
N ARG A 64 6.06 -6.72 -6.39
CA ARG A 64 6.60 -7.19 -7.69
C ARG A 64 5.63 -6.94 -8.83
N THR A 65 4.35 -7.14 -8.56
CA THR A 65 3.27 -6.91 -9.51
C THR A 65 2.17 -6.07 -8.87
N TRP A 66 1.55 -5.21 -9.66
CA TRP A 66 0.36 -4.47 -9.27
C TRP A 66 -0.73 -4.75 -10.27
N SER A 67 -1.92 -5.11 -9.80
CA SER A 67 -3.12 -5.05 -10.62
C SER A 67 -3.96 -3.90 -10.10
N ILE A 68 -4.12 -2.87 -10.93
CA ILE A 68 -4.80 -1.62 -10.59
C ILE A 68 -6.05 -1.52 -11.45
N ASP A 69 -7.19 -1.27 -10.79
CA ASP A 69 -8.44 -0.86 -11.43
C ASP A 69 -8.84 0.50 -10.85
N ASP A 70 -8.62 1.54 -11.64
CA ASP A 70 -8.91 2.92 -11.31
C ASP A 70 -10.22 3.38 -11.97
N ARG A 71 -11.17 3.78 -11.12
CA ARG A 71 -12.55 4.13 -11.47
C ARG A 71 -12.88 5.62 -11.31
N GLY A 72 -11.88 6.46 -11.11
CA GLY A 72 -12.11 7.90 -10.89
C GLY A 72 -12.03 8.29 -9.42
N ASP A 73 -13.06 7.95 -8.65
CA ASP A 73 -13.19 8.24 -7.22
C ASP A 73 -12.72 7.09 -6.32
N GLU A 74 -12.55 5.90 -6.90
CA GLU A 74 -12.06 4.70 -6.25
C GLU A 74 -10.89 4.08 -7.02
N MET A 75 -9.95 3.51 -6.27
CA MET A 75 -8.84 2.74 -6.81
C MET A 75 -8.78 1.37 -6.12
N LEU A 76 -9.04 0.33 -6.88
CA LEU A 76 -8.87 -1.05 -6.46
C LEU A 76 -7.44 -1.49 -6.77
N ILE A 77 -6.77 -2.02 -5.76
CA ILE A 77 -5.45 -2.63 -5.91
C ILE A 77 -5.55 -4.10 -5.51
N LEU A 78 -5.07 -4.99 -6.38
CA LEU A 78 -4.87 -6.40 -6.07
C LEU A 78 -3.37 -6.69 -5.87
N TRP A 79 -3.08 -7.51 -4.87
CA TRP A 79 -1.75 -8.04 -4.57
C TRP A 79 -1.79 -9.56 -4.70
N PRO A 80 -1.43 -10.11 -5.88
CA PRO A 80 -1.48 -11.55 -6.11
C PRO A 80 -0.60 -12.36 -5.14
N GLY A 81 0.46 -11.74 -4.61
CA GLY A 81 1.39 -12.34 -3.66
C GLY A 81 1.16 -11.96 -2.19
N SER A 82 0.06 -11.28 -1.84
CA SER A 82 -0.20 -10.94 -0.44
C SER A 82 -0.64 -12.16 0.36
N VAL A 83 -0.05 -12.33 1.55
CA VAL A 83 -0.43 -13.38 2.54
C VAL A 83 -1.66 -12.95 3.36
N GLY A 84 -2.07 -11.68 3.28
CA GLY A 84 -3.23 -11.12 3.98
C GLY A 84 -4.41 -10.89 3.05
N THR A 85 -4.85 -9.64 2.94
CA THR A 85 -5.93 -9.28 2.01
C THR A 85 -5.37 -9.17 0.59
N ALA A 86 -5.86 -10.02 -0.32
CA ALA A 86 -5.44 -10.02 -1.73
C ALA A 86 -5.87 -8.77 -2.51
N HIS A 87 -6.76 -7.95 -1.94
CA HIS A 87 -7.26 -6.74 -2.58
C HIS A 87 -7.71 -5.66 -1.58
N LEU A 88 -7.65 -4.40 -1.99
CA LEU A 88 -8.23 -3.30 -1.22
C LEU A 88 -8.78 -2.20 -2.15
N ILE A 89 -9.99 -1.74 -1.86
CA ILE A 89 -10.62 -0.60 -2.53
C ILE A 89 -10.33 0.67 -1.74
N HIS A 90 -9.67 1.63 -2.37
CA HIS A 90 -9.33 2.92 -1.78
C HIS A 90 -10.27 4.00 -2.29
N LYS A 91 -10.94 4.72 -1.39
CA LYS A 91 -11.73 5.91 -1.74
C LYS A 91 -10.84 7.14 -1.81
N LEU A 92 -10.73 7.77 -2.98
CA LEU A 92 -9.79 8.86 -3.31
C LEU A 92 -10.30 10.25 -2.88
N CYS A 93 -10.95 10.36 -1.72
CA CYS A 93 -11.64 11.58 -1.28
C CYS A 93 -10.82 12.50 -0.37
N GLY A 94 -9.53 12.22 -0.14
CA GLY A 94 -8.65 13.01 0.73
C GLY A 94 -8.97 12.94 2.22
N LYS A 95 -9.80 11.97 2.66
CA LYS A 95 -10.18 11.78 4.06
C LYS A 95 -9.52 10.52 4.62
N HIS A 96 -9.16 10.56 5.91
CA HIS A 96 -8.70 9.40 6.66
C HIS A 96 -9.79 8.35 6.79
N ARG A 97 -9.42 7.08 6.60
CA ARG A 97 -10.31 5.92 6.71
C ARG A 97 -9.62 4.81 7.47
N LEU A 98 -10.34 4.17 8.38
CA LEU A 98 -9.84 3.00 9.10
C LEU A 98 -9.70 1.80 8.17
N LEU A 99 -8.72 0.95 8.45
CA LEU A 99 -8.55 -0.35 7.83
C LEU A 99 -8.65 -1.42 8.89
N ALA A 100 -9.50 -2.42 8.65
CA ALA A 100 -9.62 -3.58 9.53
C ALA A 100 -8.40 -4.52 9.41
N GLN A 101 -7.74 -4.53 8.25
CA GLN A 101 -6.66 -5.47 7.93
C GLN A 101 -5.54 -4.78 7.16
N SER A 102 -4.32 -5.27 7.38
CA SER A 102 -3.15 -4.84 6.62
C SER A 102 -3.19 -5.44 5.21
N PRO A 103 -3.04 -4.64 4.13
CA PRO A 103 -3.05 -5.15 2.76
C PRO A 103 -1.88 -6.10 2.49
N TYR A 104 -0.84 -6.06 3.32
CA TYR A 104 0.33 -6.94 3.24
C TYR A 104 0.25 -8.15 4.17
N GLY A 105 -0.83 -8.30 4.94
CA GLY A 105 -0.90 -9.31 6.02
C GLY A 105 0.11 -9.06 7.15
N LEU A 106 0.80 -7.92 7.13
CA LEU A 106 1.84 -7.58 8.10
C LEU A 106 1.18 -6.99 9.34
N SER A 107 0.88 -7.84 10.32
CA SER A 107 1.14 -7.44 11.71
C SER A 107 2.63 -7.65 11.90
N SER A 108 3.42 -6.57 11.92
CA SER A 108 4.75 -6.70 12.54
C SER A 108 4.50 -6.60 14.03
N SER A 109 5.17 -7.43 14.83
CA SER A 109 5.15 -7.37 16.29
C SER A 109 5.38 -5.96 16.84
N CYS A 110 5.93 -5.03 16.04
CA CYS A 110 6.21 -3.67 16.45
C CYS A 110 5.16 -2.64 16.00
N THR A 111 4.33 -2.88 14.97
CA THR A 111 3.39 -1.85 14.44
C THR A 111 2.15 -2.43 13.78
N GLN A 112 0.99 -1.86 14.07
CA GLN A 112 -0.32 -2.18 13.51
C GLN A 112 -0.76 -1.12 12.48
N LEU A 113 -1.24 -1.56 11.31
CA LEU A 113 -1.90 -0.66 10.37
C LEU A 113 -3.24 -0.20 10.94
N ILE A 114 -3.45 1.11 10.99
CA ILE A 114 -4.69 1.70 11.52
C ILE A 114 -5.64 2.10 10.39
N GLY A 115 -5.08 2.61 9.29
CA GLY A 115 -5.90 3.16 8.22
C GLY A 115 -5.08 3.82 7.13
N TYR A 116 -5.77 4.51 6.26
CA TYR A 116 -5.18 5.20 5.13
C TYR A 116 -5.82 6.58 4.88
N LEU A 117 -5.11 7.39 4.12
CA LEU A 117 -5.65 8.53 3.39
C LEU A 117 -5.32 8.34 1.91
N ALA A 118 -6.31 8.53 1.05
CA ALA A 118 -6.12 8.42 -0.39
C ALA A 118 -6.67 9.66 -1.10
N LYS A 119 -5.92 10.19 -2.06
CA LYS A 119 -6.32 11.37 -2.85
C LYS A 119 -5.83 11.25 -4.29
N ARG A 120 -6.59 11.82 -5.22
CA ARG A 120 -6.16 12.08 -6.60
C ARG A 120 -5.77 13.54 -6.75
N ASN A 121 -4.65 13.78 -7.39
CA ASN A 121 -4.34 15.08 -7.98
C ASN A 121 -4.78 15.04 -9.45
N PHE A 122 -5.72 15.90 -9.82
CA PHE A 122 -6.25 15.94 -11.19
C PHE A 122 -5.33 16.66 -12.17
N GLN A 123 -4.37 17.46 -11.69
CA GLN A 123 -3.46 18.22 -12.56
C GLN A 123 -2.41 17.32 -13.24
N ASP A 124 -1.90 16.33 -12.52
CA ASP A 124 -0.84 15.41 -12.97
C ASP A 124 -1.31 13.94 -12.99
N ASN A 125 -2.60 13.71 -12.76
CA ASN A 125 -3.25 12.41 -12.59
C ASN A 125 -2.55 11.49 -11.57
N THR A 126 -1.84 12.06 -10.59
CA THR A 126 -1.16 11.28 -9.56
C THR A 126 -2.14 10.83 -8.49
N VAL A 127 -2.15 9.53 -8.19
CA VAL A 127 -2.87 8.98 -7.04
C VAL A 127 -1.92 8.84 -5.88
N THR A 128 -2.25 9.42 -4.73
CA THR A 128 -1.46 9.31 -3.50
C THR A 128 -2.20 8.45 -2.50
N LEU A 129 -1.57 7.35 -2.07
CA LEU A 129 -2.03 6.50 -0.98
C LEU A 129 -1.07 6.62 0.22
N GLN A 130 -1.61 6.98 1.37
CA GLN A 130 -0.86 7.09 2.62
C GLN A 130 -1.39 6.06 3.60
N TYR A 131 -0.56 5.11 4.01
CA TYR A 131 -0.89 4.11 5.02
C TYR A 131 -0.26 4.49 6.36
N TYR A 132 -1.05 4.42 7.42
CA TYR A 132 -0.65 4.87 8.75
C TYR A 132 -0.54 3.68 9.70
N TYR A 133 0.64 3.53 10.28
CA TYR A 133 0.96 2.47 11.21
C TYR A 133 1.21 3.05 12.60
N TRP A 134 0.61 2.42 13.60
CA TRP A 134 0.79 2.76 15.00
C TRP A 134 1.57 1.67 15.72
N PRO A 135 2.41 1.98 16.72
CA PRO A 135 3.04 0.98 17.58
C PRO A 135 2.03 -0.01 18.17
N ALA A 136 2.24 -1.31 17.96
CA ALA A 136 1.40 -2.36 18.56
C ALA A 136 1.79 -2.62 20.02
N GLU A 137 3.07 -2.45 20.33
CA GLU A 137 3.65 -2.66 21.66
C GLU A 137 4.32 -1.37 22.15
N ALA A 138 4.39 -1.19 23.47
CA ALA A 138 5.10 -0.08 24.10
C ALA A 138 6.62 -0.09 23.82
N SER A 139 7.16 -1.25 23.41
CA SER A 139 8.55 -1.45 23.00
C SER A 139 8.89 -0.79 21.66
N SER A 140 7.89 -0.55 20.82
CA SER A 140 8.07 0.01 19.49
C SER A 140 8.14 1.53 19.53
N LYS A 141 9.27 2.07 19.04
CA LYS A 141 9.67 3.46 19.24
C LYS A 141 9.08 4.45 18.23
N PHE A 142 8.38 3.99 17.19
CA PHE A 142 7.99 4.85 16.08
C PHE A 142 6.60 4.54 15.51
N ARG A 143 5.83 5.60 15.28
CA ARG A 143 4.72 5.60 14.31
C ARG A 143 5.32 5.68 12.92
N LYS A 144 4.65 5.09 11.93
CA LYS A 144 5.13 5.07 10.55
C LYS A 144 4.03 5.52 9.59
N ARG A 145 4.43 6.22 8.53
CA ARG A 145 3.58 6.56 7.39
C ARG A 145 4.26 6.08 6.12
N LEU A 146 3.58 5.20 5.37
CA LEU A 146 4.02 4.77 4.05
C LEU A 146 3.19 5.51 3.01
N THR A 147 3.82 6.41 2.27
CA THR A 147 3.21 7.12 1.16
C THR A 147 3.63 6.48 -0.16
N ARG A 148 2.66 6.26 -1.05
CA ARG A 148 2.88 5.84 -2.44
C ARG A 148 2.20 6.81 -3.39
N HIS A 149 2.98 7.39 -4.29
CA HIS A 149 2.48 8.19 -5.39
C HIS A 149 2.51 7.36 -6.67
N PHE A 150 1.35 7.03 -7.20
CA PHE A 150 1.17 6.30 -8.45
C PHE A 150 0.99 7.31 -9.57
N ARG A 151 1.84 7.23 -10.59
CA ARG A 151 1.74 8.04 -11.81
C ARG A 151 2.22 7.23 -13.00
N THR A 152 1.59 7.40 -14.15
CA THR A 152 2.20 6.94 -15.40
C THR A 152 3.37 7.84 -15.78
N HIS A 153 4.39 7.29 -16.41
CA HIS A 153 5.51 8.06 -16.91
C HIS A 153 5.00 9.09 -17.94
N PRO A 154 5.45 10.36 -17.89
CA PRO A 154 4.95 11.40 -18.80
C PRO A 154 5.22 11.07 -20.27
N ASP A 155 6.34 10.41 -20.55
CA ASP A 155 6.78 10.08 -21.91
C ASP A 155 6.39 8.66 -22.37
N ASP A 156 5.94 7.78 -21.46
CA ASP A 156 5.57 6.40 -21.80
C ASP A 156 4.37 5.91 -20.99
N PRO A 157 3.16 5.80 -21.58
CA PRO A 157 1.96 5.32 -20.89
C PRO A 157 2.00 3.82 -20.53
N ASN A 158 3.02 3.08 -20.99
CA ASN A 158 3.28 1.70 -20.60
C ASN A 158 4.24 1.58 -19.42
N LEU A 159 4.70 2.71 -18.88
CA LEU A 159 5.48 2.76 -17.66
C LEU A 159 4.65 3.37 -16.53
N LEU A 160 4.61 2.66 -15.40
CA LEU A 160 4.08 3.15 -14.13
C LEU A 160 5.27 3.43 -13.22
N GLU A 161 5.28 4.61 -12.63
CA GLU A 161 6.19 4.96 -11.57
C GLU A 161 5.44 5.04 -10.25
N ILE A 162 6.00 4.38 -9.25
CA ILE A 162 5.53 4.44 -7.88
C ILE A 162 6.64 5.05 -7.03
N HIS A 163 6.44 6.29 -6.61
CA HIS A 163 7.31 6.92 -5.63
C HIS A 163 6.88 6.50 -4.23
N VAL A 164 7.75 5.78 -3.54
CA VAL A 164 7.54 5.25 -2.19
C VAL A 164 8.31 6.11 -1.20
N VAL A 165 7.63 6.58 -0.16
CA VAL A 165 8.22 7.36 0.93
C VAL A 165 7.81 6.73 2.25
N LEU A 166 8.78 6.33 3.04
CA LEU A 166 8.59 5.89 4.43
C LEU A 166 8.98 7.04 5.34
N GLU A 167 8.04 7.46 6.18
CA GLU A 167 8.25 8.46 7.20
C GLU A 167 7.99 7.88 8.57
N VAL A 168 8.68 8.40 9.57
CA VAL A 168 8.54 8.00 10.97
C VAL A 168 8.44 9.19 11.88
N CYS A 169 7.75 9.00 13.00
CA CYS A 169 7.76 9.95 14.09
C CYS A 169 7.74 9.19 15.42
N LYS A 170 8.19 9.83 16.50
CA LYS A 170 8.05 9.25 17.84
C LYS A 170 6.56 9.18 18.21
N PRO A 171 6.11 8.11 18.89
CA PRO A 171 4.77 8.10 19.48
C PRO A 171 4.66 9.17 20.57
N PRO A 172 3.44 9.64 20.90
CA PRO A 172 3.23 10.51 22.04
C PRO A 172 3.74 9.85 23.33
N THR A 173 4.36 10.66 24.20
CA THR A 173 4.93 10.20 25.48
C THR A 173 3.83 9.69 26.42
N ASP A 174 2.64 10.29 26.34
CA ASP A 174 1.45 9.82 27.06
C ASP A 174 0.65 8.82 26.22
N GLN A 175 0.51 7.59 26.73
CA GLN A 175 -0.24 6.52 26.05
C GLN A 175 -1.75 6.78 26.00
N HIS A 176 -2.26 7.77 26.75
CA HIS A 176 -3.69 8.10 26.83
C HIS A 176 -4.18 9.13 25.80
N VAL A 177 -3.29 9.70 24.99
CA VAL A 177 -3.64 10.85 24.14
C VAL A 177 -4.49 10.44 22.92
N ALA A 178 -4.40 9.18 22.47
CA ALA A 178 -5.21 8.66 21.38
C ALA A 178 -5.76 7.27 21.73
N LYS A 179 -7.04 7.20 22.11
CA LYS A 179 -7.70 5.99 22.60
C LYS A 179 -8.35 5.21 21.47
N THR A 180 -8.98 5.90 20.53
CA THR A 180 -9.66 5.25 19.39
C THR A 180 -8.72 5.06 18.19
N PRO A 181 -8.96 4.07 17.32
CA PRO A 181 -8.21 3.93 16.08
C PRO A 181 -8.25 5.20 15.20
N MET A 182 -9.39 5.90 15.17
CA MET A 182 -9.52 7.12 14.37
C MET A 182 -8.72 8.29 14.95
N GLU A 183 -8.71 8.44 16.28
CA GLU A 183 -7.83 9.39 16.97
C GLU A 183 -6.37 9.12 16.66
N LYS A 184 -5.94 7.84 16.72
CA LYS A 184 -4.57 7.43 16.36
C LYS A 184 -4.22 7.79 14.91
N LEU A 185 -5.16 7.57 13.99
CA LEU A 185 -4.97 7.85 12.57
C LEU A 185 -4.80 9.35 12.29
N MET A 186 -5.58 10.19 12.98
CA MET A 186 -5.55 11.66 12.81
C MET A 186 -4.58 12.36 13.76
N PHE A 187 -3.92 11.61 14.65
CA PHE A 187 -3.06 12.21 15.67
C PHE A 187 -1.92 13.01 15.02
N PRO A 188 -1.66 14.25 15.45
CA PRO A 188 -0.58 15.08 14.91
C PRO A 188 0.77 14.37 14.97
N ALA A 189 1.63 14.64 14.00
CA ALA A 189 2.95 14.05 13.88
C ALA A 189 3.88 15.00 13.16
N ASP A 190 5.08 15.14 13.70
CA ASP A 190 6.22 15.69 12.97
C ASP A 190 6.91 14.53 12.25
N TRP A 191 6.55 14.34 10.99
CA TRP A 191 7.03 13.21 10.18
C TRP A 191 8.42 13.50 9.65
N HIS A 192 9.35 12.56 9.84
CA HIS A 192 10.67 12.61 9.24
C HIS A 192 10.81 11.50 8.21
N VAL A 193 11.37 11.83 7.04
CA VAL A 193 11.63 10.85 5.99
C VAL A 193 12.74 9.90 6.44
N GLU A 194 12.42 8.61 6.57
CA GLU A 194 13.38 7.55 6.87
C GLU A 194 13.98 6.99 5.58
N SER A 195 13.15 6.79 4.56
CA SER A 195 13.60 6.28 3.26
C SER A 195 12.69 6.72 2.13
N SER A 196 13.26 6.84 0.92
CA SER A 196 12.49 7.10 -0.29
C SER A 196 13.08 6.35 -1.48
N SER A 197 12.22 5.83 -2.35
CA SER A 197 12.59 5.13 -3.57
C SER A 197 11.57 5.36 -4.68
N ILE A 198 12.01 5.26 -5.93
CA ILE A 198 11.11 5.26 -7.09
C ILE A 198 11.20 3.89 -7.74
N ASP A 199 10.05 3.24 -7.85
CA ASP A 199 9.91 1.92 -8.47
C ASP A 199 9.23 2.07 -9.82
N THR A 200 9.90 1.59 -10.87
CA THR A 200 9.37 1.62 -12.24
C THR A 200 8.83 0.25 -12.62
N TYR A 201 7.66 0.26 -13.23
CA TYR A 201 6.93 -0.92 -13.68
C TYR A 201 6.56 -0.78 -15.15
N ALA A 202 6.63 -1.87 -15.89
CA ALA A 202 6.09 -1.95 -17.23
C ALA A 202 4.71 -2.62 -17.20
N ARG A 203 3.86 -2.27 -18.16
CA ARG A 203 2.59 -2.96 -18.37
C ARG A 203 2.86 -4.44 -18.64
N ALA A 204 2.25 -5.33 -17.86
CA ALA A 204 2.38 -6.77 -18.07
C ALA A 204 1.63 -7.17 -19.34
N ALA A 205 2.24 -8.01 -20.17
CA ALA A 205 1.56 -8.61 -21.32
C ALA A 205 0.34 -9.42 -20.84
N ALA A 206 -0.73 -9.43 -21.62
CA ALA A 206 -1.84 -10.33 -21.39
C ALA A 206 -1.36 -11.76 -21.67
N GLU A 207 -1.24 -12.57 -20.62
CA GLU A 207 -1.15 -14.04 -20.74
C GLU A 207 -2.54 -14.63 -21.05
#